data_AF-A0A081RRK3-F1
#
_entry.id   AF-A0A081RRK3-F1
#
_cell.length_a   1.000
_cell.length_b   1.000
_cell.length_c   1.000
_cell.angle_alpha   90.00
_cell.angle_beta   90.00
_cell.angle_gamma   90.00
#
_symmetry.space_group_name_H-M   'P 1'
#
loop_
_entity.id
_entity.type
_entity.pdbx_description
1 polymer ?
#
loop_
_entity_poly.entity_id
_entity_poly.type
_entity_poly.pdbx_seq_one_letter_code
_entity_poly.pdbx_strand_id
1 'polypeptide(L)'
;MTKQTTKALLALALGSALITASSSAMADSGSKTEKCYGVSLKGKNDCKAGAGTTCAGTSKTDYQGNAWKMVPAGSCVKIKSPTSSTGFGQLDAFKVK
;
A
#
# COMPACT_ATOMS: atom_id res chain seq x y z
N MET A 1 -65.61 22.90 -11.61
CA MET A 1 -64.77 23.44 -12.70
C MET A 1 -64.06 24.70 -12.20
N THR A 2 -62.73 24.75 -12.24
CA THR A 2 -61.87 25.86 -12.73
C THR A 2 -60.41 25.63 -12.28
N LYS A 3 -59.59 25.18 -13.24
CA LYS A 3 -58.17 25.53 -13.59
C LYS A 3 -57.09 25.32 -12.50
N GLN A 4 -56.15 24.35 -12.64
CA GLN A 4 -54.86 24.45 -13.38
C GLN A 4 -54.05 25.70 -12.96
N THR A 5 -52.75 25.70 -12.59
CA THR A 5 -51.60 24.87 -13.02
C THR A 5 -50.31 25.35 -12.32
N THR A 6 -49.41 24.40 -12.00
CA THR A 6 -47.93 24.48 -12.15
C THR A 6 -47.05 25.28 -11.16
N LYS A 7 -45.90 24.65 -10.85
CA LYS A 7 -44.60 25.15 -10.35
C LYS A 7 -44.39 24.89 -8.85
N ALA A 8 -43.31 24.29 -8.37
CA ALA A 8 -42.15 23.70 -9.01
C ALA A 8 -41.53 22.68 -8.04
N LEU A 9 -40.90 21.66 -8.62
CA LEU A 9 -40.10 20.64 -7.97
C LEU A 9 -38.97 21.27 -7.15
N LEU A 10 -38.84 20.91 -5.88
CA LEU A 10 -37.55 20.94 -5.17
C LEU A 10 -37.21 19.52 -4.75
N ALA A 11 -36.66 18.76 -5.69
CA ALA A 11 -35.96 17.52 -5.39
C ALA A 11 -34.67 17.89 -4.64
N LEU A 12 -34.61 17.60 -3.33
CA LEU A 12 -33.36 17.58 -2.59
C LEU A 12 -32.57 16.35 -3.05
N ALA A 13 -31.79 16.53 -4.13
CA ALA A 13 -30.76 15.58 -4.50
C ALA A 13 -29.62 15.71 -3.48
N LEU A 14 -29.64 14.86 -2.45
CA LEU A 14 -28.49 14.60 -1.60
C LEU A 14 -27.42 13.93 -2.46
N GLY A 15 -26.53 14.75 -3.01
CA GLY A 15 -25.34 14.32 -3.73
C GLY A 15 -24.48 13.47 -2.81
N SER A 16 -24.58 12.15 -2.96
CA SER A 16 -23.61 11.22 -2.40
C SER A 16 -22.34 11.35 -3.25
N ALA A 17 -21.43 12.20 -2.80
CA ALA A 17 -20.06 12.21 -3.27
C ALA A 17 -19.40 10.89 -2.86
N LEU A 18 -19.59 9.85 -3.68
CA LEU A 18 -18.77 8.66 -3.61
C LEU A 18 -17.38 9.06 -4.08
N ILE A 19 -16.53 9.30 -3.09
CA ILE A 19 -15.10 9.53 -3.23
C ILE A 19 -14.54 8.35 -4.03
N THR A 20 -14.23 8.58 -5.31
CA THR A 20 -13.37 7.71 -6.09
C THR A 20 -11.96 7.83 -5.53
N ALA A 21 -11.65 7.09 -4.47
CA ALA A 21 -10.27 6.74 -4.16
C ALA A 21 -9.87 5.61 -5.13
N SER A 22 -9.67 5.99 -6.39
CA SER A 22 -8.89 5.23 -7.34
C SER A 22 -7.49 5.14 -6.75
N SER A 23 -7.17 4.08 -6.02
CA SER A 23 -5.80 3.73 -5.69
C SER A 23 -5.11 3.35 -7.00
N SER A 24 -4.68 4.38 -7.73
CA SER A 24 -3.75 4.26 -8.83
C SER A 24 -2.46 3.68 -8.24
N ALA A 25 -2.28 2.38 -8.39
CA ALA A 25 -0.97 1.76 -8.35
C ALA A 25 -0.18 2.39 -9.51
N MET A 26 0.53 3.48 -9.20
CA MET A 26 1.42 4.18 -10.11
C MET A 26 2.59 3.25 -10.40
N ALA A 27 2.43 2.43 -11.44
CA ALA A 27 3.48 1.57 -11.95
C ALA A 27 4.46 2.42 -12.77
N ASP A 28 5.40 3.08 -12.08
CA ASP A 28 6.52 3.78 -12.71
C ASP A 28 7.28 2.84 -13.66
N SER A 29 7.60 3.34 -14.84
CA SER A 29 8.12 2.56 -15.97
C SER A 29 9.59 2.89 -16.19
N GLY A 30 10.45 2.23 -15.42
CA GLY A 30 11.89 2.16 -15.67
C GLY A 30 12.50 1.12 -14.74
N SER A 31 12.88 -0.06 -15.26
CA SER A 31 13.47 -1.16 -14.47
C SER A 31 12.68 -1.49 -13.19
N LYS A 32 11.44 -1.96 -13.38
CA LYS A 32 10.39 -2.05 -12.34
C LYS A 32 10.83 -2.96 -11.18
N THR A 33 11.48 -2.38 -10.19
CA THR A 33 11.71 -3.00 -8.89
C THR A 33 10.92 -2.23 -7.84
N GLU A 34 10.41 -2.93 -6.83
CA GLU A 34 9.62 -2.37 -5.75
C GLU A 34 10.29 -2.65 -4.41
N LYS A 35 10.07 -1.77 -3.44
CA LYS A 35 10.47 -2.01 -2.06
C LYS A 35 9.52 -3.03 -1.47
N CYS A 36 10.09 -4.13 -0.96
CA CYS A 36 9.32 -5.16 -0.32
C CYS A 36 9.74 -5.35 1.13
N TYR A 37 8.81 -5.07 2.03
CA TYR A 37 8.99 -5.11 3.46
C TYR A 37 8.75 -6.50 4.03
N GLY A 38 9.51 -6.84 5.06
CA GLY A 38 9.32 -8.08 5.81
C GLY A 38 9.69 -9.35 5.05
N VAL A 39 10.51 -9.27 3.99
CA VAL A 39 10.98 -10.43 3.21
C VAL A 39 12.46 -10.74 3.42
N SER A 40 13.21 -9.85 4.05
CA SER A 40 14.64 -10.04 4.33
C SER A 40 14.86 -10.95 5.54
N LEU A 41 15.87 -11.81 5.46
CA LEU A 41 16.45 -12.46 6.64
C LEU A 41 17.30 -11.47 7.46
N LYS A 42 17.62 -11.84 8.69
CA LYS A 42 18.52 -11.11 9.59
C LYS A 42 19.83 -10.76 8.86
N GLY A 43 20.22 -9.50 8.94
CA GLY A 43 21.44 -8.97 8.32
C GLY A 43 21.49 -9.06 6.79
N LYS A 44 20.38 -9.36 6.11
CA LYS A 44 20.33 -9.52 4.65
C LYS A 44 19.32 -8.58 3.99
N ASN A 45 18.89 -7.51 4.65
CA ASN A 45 18.04 -6.50 4.03
C ASN A 45 18.85 -5.54 3.16
N ASP A 46 18.22 -5.01 2.13
CA ASP A 46 18.82 -3.95 1.33
C ASP A 46 18.71 -2.61 2.05
N CYS A 47 17.65 -2.43 2.88
CA CYS A 47 17.51 -1.26 3.72
C CYS A 47 16.56 -1.42 4.92
N LYS A 48 16.73 -0.56 5.93
CA LYS A 48 15.77 -0.32 7.00
C LYS A 48 14.96 0.94 6.67
N ALA A 49 13.63 0.86 6.58
CA ALA A 49 12.81 2.06 6.53
C ALA A 49 12.73 2.69 7.93
N GLY A 50 13.52 3.74 8.10
CA GLY A 50 13.61 4.55 9.31
C GLY A 50 14.94 5.30 9.33
N ALA A 51 14.93 6.53 9.86
CA ALA A 51 15.97 7.53 9.63
C ALA A 51 17.43 7.05 9.86
N GLY A 52 18.27 7.22 8.84
CA GLY A 52 19.53 7.97 9.03
C GLY A 52 20.88 7.27 8.86
N THR A 53 21.00 5.96 8.57
CA THR A 53 22.33 5.32 8.41
C THR A 53 22.30 4.12 7.47
N THR A 54 23.47 3.73 6.93
CA THR A 54 23.76 2.60 6.03
C THR A 54 22.69 1.50 6.06
N CYS A 55 21.86 1.48 5.01
CA CYS A 55 20.64 0.69 4.90
C CYS A 55 20.89 -0.83 4.99
N ALA A 56 21.88 -1.33 4.26
CA ALA A 56 22.05 -2.75 4.02
C ALA A 56 22.57 -3.49 5.25
N GLY A 57 22.04 -4.68 5.49
CA GLY A 57 22.52 -5.60 6.53
C GLY A 57 22.18 -5.22 7.97
N THR A 58 21.22 -4.32 8.17
CA THR A 58 20.81 -3.82 9.49
C THR A 58 19.61 -4.56 10.11
N SER A 59 18.99 -5.49 9.38
CA SER A 59 17.84 -6.26 9.87
C SER A 59 18.24 -7.06 11.11
N LYS A 60 17.58 -6.82 12.24
CA LYS A 60 17.93 -7.46 13.52
C LYS A 60 17.33 -8.87 13.65
N THR A 61 16.21 -9.10 12.98
CA THR A 61 15.48 -10.36 12.98
C THR A 61 15.13 -10.75 11.54
N ASP A 62 14.75 -12.01 11.35
CA ASP A 62 14.16 -12.45 10.09
C ASP A 62 12.80 -11.79 9.89
N TYR A 63 12.47 -11.47 8.64
CA TYR A 63 11.19 -10.91 8.21
C TYR A 63 10.79 -9.66 9.00
N GLN A 64 11.77 -8.82 9.35
CA GLN A 64 11.50 -7.60 10.11
C GLN A 64 10.60 -6.64 9.30
N GLY A 65 9.46 -6.25 9.86
CA GLY A 65 8.43 -5.50 9.12
C GLY A 65 8.82 -4.10 8.65
N ASN A 66 9.89 -3.50 9.17
CA ASN A 66 10.47 -2.25 8.67
C ASN A 66 11.79 -2.44 7.90
N ALA A 67 12.24 -3.67 7.68
CA ALA A 67 13.35 -3.97 6.79
C ALA A 67 12.81 -4.38 5.42
N TRP A 68 13.41 -3.84 4.35
CA TRP A 68 12.98 -4.13 2.99
C TRP A 68 14.11 -4.61 2.10
N LYS A 69 13.70 -5.32 1.04
CA LYS A 69 14.50 -5.67 -0.12
C LYS A 69 13.95 -5.08 -1.40
N MET A 70 14.83 -4.79 -2.34
CA MET A 70 14.45 -4.41 -3.69
C MET A 70 14.14 -5.68 -4.48
N VAL A 71 12.89 -5.84 -4.90
CA VAL A 71 12.42 -7.05 -5.61
C VAL A 71 11.80 -6.64 -6.95
N PRO A 72 11.67 -7.55 -7.92
CA PRO A 72 10.93 -7.25 -9.15
C PRO A 72 9.50 -6.77 -8.83
N ALA A 73 9.01 -5.75 -9.53
CA ALA A 73 7.68 -5.22 -9.29
C ALA A 73 6.59 -6.28 -9.45
N GLY A 74 5.58 -6.24 -8.59
CA GLY A 74 4.50 -7.22 -8.53
C GLY A 74 4.90 -8.58 -7.95
N SER A 75 6.10 -8.71 -7.37
CA SER A 75 6.55 -9.93 -6.70
C SER A 75 6.44 -9.85 -5.18
N CYS A 76 6.44 -8.65 -4.59
CA CYS A 76 6.48 -8.46 -3.15
C CYS A 76 5.33 -9.17 -2.42
N VAL A 77 4.11 -8.98 -2.93
CA VAL A 77 2.88 -9.59 -2.42
C VAL A 77 2.78 -11.09 -2.67
N LYS A 78 3.77 -11.69 -3.35
CA LYS A 78 3.88 -13.13 -3.61
C LYS A 78 4.99 -13.79 -2.79
N ILE A 79 5.90 -13.00 -2.23
CA ILE A 79 7.01 -13.49 -1.39
C ILE A 79 6.47 -13.73 0.02
N LYS A 80 6.71 -14.93 0.56
CA LYS A 80 6.26 -15.29 1.91
C LYS A 80 6.96 -14.43 2.97
N SER A 81 6.16 -13.88 3.87
CA SER A 81 6.61 -13.17 5.07
C SER A 81 5.81 -13.72 6.26
N PRO A 82 6.39 -14.65 7.04
CA PRO A 82 5.71 -15.27 8.18
C PRO A 82 5.23 -14.27 9.23
N THR A 83 5.92 -13.13 9.37
CA THR A 83 5.63 -12.07 10.35
C THR A 83 4.59 -11.07 9.87
N SER A 84 4.29 -11.06 8.56
CA SER A 84 3.25 -10.21 7.99
C SER A 84 1.87 -10.73 8.33
N SER A 85 0.94 -9.81 8.58
CA SER A 85 -0.48 -10.11 8.77
C SER A 85 -1.12 -10.76 7.54
N THR A 86 -0.60 -10.47 6.34
CA THR A 86 -1.06 -11.06 5.08
C THR A 86 -0.39 -12.39 4.76
N GLY A 87 0.65 -12.79 5.52
CA GLY A 87 1.52 -13.92 5.19
C GLY A 87 2.51 -13.67 4.04
N PHE A 88 2.45 -12.49 3.41
CA PHE A 88 3.30 -12.07 2.29
C PHE A 88 3.97 -10.73 2.57
N GLY A 89 5.01 -10.41 1.79
CA GLY A 89 5.65 -9.10 1.82
C GLY A 89 4.67 -7.97 1.53
N GLN A 90 4.97 -6.79 2.06
CA GLN A 90 4.13 -5.59 1.87
C GLN A 90 4.94 -4.47 1.20
N LEU A 91 4.24 -3.56 0.50
CA LEU A 91 4.87 -2.40 -0.15
C LEU A 91 5.24 -1.30 0.83
N ASP A 92 4.70 -1.37 2.04
CA ASP A 92 4.95 -0.44 3.14
C ASP A 92 5.42 -1.19 4.39
N ALA A 93 6.13 -0.46 5.26
CA ALA A 93 6.53 -1.00 6.55
C ALA A 93 5.31 -1.35 7.40
N PHE A 94 5.36 -2.49 8.08
CA PHE A 94 4.26 -2.98 8.89
C PHE A 94 4.72 -3.41 10.28
N LYS A 95 3.76 -3.49 11.20
CA LYS A 95 3.99 -4.09 12.51
C LYS A 95 3.87 -5.60 12.38
N VAL A 96 4.93 -6.32 12.78
CA VAL A 96 4.92 -7.78 12.81
C VAL A 96 3.82 -8.29 13.74
N LYS A 97 3.22 -9.42 13.37
CA LYS A 97 2.21 -10.13 14.16
C LYS A 97 2.80 -10.80 15.41
#